data_AF-U6MX42-F1
#
_entry.id   AF-U6MX42-F1
#
_cell.length_a   1.000
_cell.length_b   1.000
_cell.length_c   1.000
_cell.angle_alpha   90.00
_cell.angle_beta   90.00
_cell.angle_gamma   90.00
#
_symmetry.space_group_name_H-M   'P 1'
#
loop_
_entity.id
_entity.type
_entity.pdbx_description
1 polymer ?
#
loop_
_entity_poly.entity_id
_entity_poly.type
_entity_poly.pdbx_seq_one_letter_code
_entity_poly.pdbx_strand_id
1 'polypeptide(L)'
;MAQVVLDSDGLPTLSFPTADPCTAAAAASAAAAEVKTGTTIVACCYSDGVVLGADTRTSAGSYVVNRAARKITKLADRICVCRSGSAADTQTLAQIVRLHLELYTQQLPPQFNREAQVRVAAHLLQRLAYEYKDMLTAGLIVGGWDSQRGPQVYSVPLGGCCVPVPYTAGGSGSMFITAYLDEHYRPDMTKEETVNLVKRAVSHAIHRDGSSGGMIRLVTISKDEMEEMCVEGNRLPGDWGGDAHAAAAAAEAAAIVGACKEPATKKRRGCSSSDEG
;
A
#
# COMPACT_ATOMS: atom_id res chain seq x y z
N MET A 1 32.57 -12.48 6.81
CA MET A 1 32.93 -11.73 5.58
C MET A 1 33.35 -12.74 4.54
N ALA A 2 32.88 -12.64 3.29
CA ALA A 2 33.31 -13.53 2.21
C ALA A 2 34.81 -13.33 1.96
N GLN A 3 35.55 -14.42 1.80
CA GLN A 3 36.97 -14.37 1.46
C GLN A 3 37.14 -14.69 -0.03
N VAL A 4 38.00 -13.92 -0.70
CA VAL A 4 38.41 -14.22 -2.08
C VAL A 4 39.54 -15.23 -2.00
N VAL A 5 39.34 -16.41 -2.57
CA VAL A 5 40.34 -17.48 -2.65
C VAL A 5 40.60 -17.75 -4.14
N LEU A 6 41.83 -18.09 -4.49
CA LEU A 6 42.17 -18.47 -5.87
C LEU A 6 42.06 -19.99 -6.01
N ASP A 7 41.45 -20.47 -7.09
CA ASP A 7 41.42 -21.89 -7.43
C ASP A 7 42.80 -22.37 -7.96
N SER A 8 42.90 -23.66 -8.27
CA SER A 8 44.13 -24.27 -8.79
C SER A 8 44.63 -23.67 -10.11
N ASP A 9 43.74 -22.97 -10.84
CA ASP A 9 44.04 -22.32 -12.11
C ASP A 9 44.23 -20.80 -11.95
N GLY A 10 44.20 -20.28 -10.71
CA GLY A 10 44.45 -18.88 -10.37
C GLY A 10 43.25 -17.94 -10.56
N LEU A 11 42.03 -18.48 -10.72
CA LEU A 11 40.82 -17.67 -10.86
C LEU A 11 40.23 -17.33 -9.48
N PRO A 12 39.80 -16.06 -9.27
CA PRO A 12 39.21 -15.64 -8.01
C PRO A 12 37.82 -16.26 -7.82
N THR A 13 37.70 -17.15 -6.84
CA THR A 13 36.45 -17.74 -6.37
C THR A 13 36.08 -17.17 -4.99
N LEU A 14 34.80 -16.88 -4.79
CA LEU A 14 34.29 -16.38 -3.51
C LEU A 14 33.93 -17.55 -2.61
N SER A 15 34.63 -17.72 -1.49
CA SER A 15 34.24 -18.68 -0.46
C SER A 15 33.38 -17.99 0.58
N PHE A 16 32.16 -18.51 0.76
CA PHE A 16 31.26 -18.09 1.82
C PHE A 16 31.44 -19.06 3.00
N PRO A 17 31.57 -18.58 4.23
CA PRO A 17 31.54 -19.46 5.40
C PRO A 17 30.18 -20.15 5.43
N THR A 18 30.19 -21.48 5.33
CA THR A 18 28.99 -22.30 5.46
C THR A 18 28.53 -22.24 6.92
N ALA A 19 27.67 -21.28 7.24
CA ALA A 19 26.83 -21.39 8.41
C ALA A 19 25.87 -22.56 8.17
N ASP A 20 25.76 -23.47 9.13
CA ASP A 20 24.78 -24.56 9.05
C ASP A 20 23.39 -23.96 8.75
N PRO A 21 22.65 -24.51 7.77
CA PRO A 21 21.37 -23.92 7.34
C PRO A 21 20.35 -23.85 8.49
N CYS A 22 20.50 -24.70 9.50
CA CYS A 22 19.64 -24.73 10.68
C CYS A 22 19.88 -23.54 11.63
N THR A 23 21.12 -23.09 11.79
CA THR A 23 21.49 -21.99 12.69
C THR A 23 21.26 -20.62 12.05
N ALA A 24 21.42 -20.51 10.72
CA ALA A 24 21.08 -19.30 9.98
C ALA A 24 19.57 -19.02 9.97
N ALA A 25 18.73 -20.06 9.83
CA ALA A 25 17.27 -19.93 9.91
C ALA A 25 16.81 -19.52 11.32
N ALA A 26 17.42 -20.08 12.37
CA ALA A 26 17.11 -19.72 13.76
C ALA A 26 17.55 -18.28 14.12
N ALA A 27 18.71 -17.83 13.61
CA ALA A 27 19.19 -16.46 13.84
C ALA A 27 18.41 -15.40 13.04
N ALA A 28 17.96 -15.72 11.82
CA ALA A 28 17.10 -14.84 11.02
C ALA A 28 15.72 -14.67 11.67
N SER A 29 15.17 -15.74 12.25
CA SER A 29 13.93 -15.71 13.04
C SER A 29 14.04 -14.87 14.31
N ALA A 30 15.23 -14.79 14.93
CA ALA A 30 15.45 -14.07 16.18
C ALA A 30 15.83 -12.58 16.00
N ALA A 31 16.34 -12.17 14.83
CA ALA A 31 16.85 -10.81 14.60
C ALA A 31 15.82 -9.83 14.02
N ALA A 32 14.73 -10.30 13.42
CA ALA A 32 13.66 -9.43 12.92
C ALA A 32 12.53 -9.34 13.95
N ALA A 33 12.69 -8.47 14.95
CA ALA A 33 11.56 -8.08 15.79
C ALA A 33 10.40 -7.66 14.87
N GLU A 34 9.25 -8.34 14.99
CA GLU A 34 8.06 -8.13 14.17
C GLU A 34 7.65 -6.65 14.25
N VAL A 35 8.04 -5.85 13.25
CA VAL A 35 7.55 -4.48 13.11
C VAL A 35 6.10 -4.60 12.66
N LYS A 36 5.18 -4.65 13.63
CA LYS A 36 3.74 -4.62 13.39
C LYS A 36 3.35 -3.25 12.84
N THR A 37 3.50 -3.08 11.53
CA THR A 37 2.96 -1.98 10.75
C THR A 37 1.48 -2.22 10.52
N GLY A 38 0.66 -1.89 11.52
CA GLY A 38 -0.79 -2.00 11.31
C GLY A 38 -1.25 -1.06 10.21
N THR A 39 -2.27 -1.51 9.50
CA THR A 39 -2.63 -1.08 8.15
C THR A 39 -4.08 -1.46 7.89
N THR A 40 -4.79 -0.62 7.14
CA THR A 40 -6.08 -0.95 6.56
C THR A 40 -5.95 -0.92 5.05
N ILE A 41 -6.21 -2.07 4.41
CA ILE A 41 -6.36 -2.17 2.96
C ILE A 41 -7.71 -2.81 2.64
N VAL A 42 -8.39 -2.34 1.60
CA VAL A 42 -9.70 -2.79 1.17
C VAL A 42 -9.73 -2.86 -0.35
N ALA A 43 -10.41 -3.85 -0.89
CA ALA A 43 -10.74 -3.92 -2.31
C ALA A 43 -12.19 -4.34 -2.48
N CYS A 44 -12.86 -3.75 -3.47
CA CYS A 44 -14.25 -4.01 -3.77
C CYS A 44 -14.46 -3.99 -5.29
N CYS A 45 -14.99 -5.07 -5.85
CA CYS A 45 -15.47 -5.10 -7.23
C CYS A 45 -16.82 -4.37 -7.33
N TYR A 46 -17.04 -3.69 -8.44
CA TYR A 46 -18.32 -3.10 -8.86
C TYR A 46 -18.56 -3.45 -10.33
N SER A 47 -19.72 -3.11 -10.89
CA SER A 47 -20.15 -3.62 -12.22
C SER A 47 -19.12 -3.38 -13.33
N ASP A 48 -18.50 -2.20 -13.37
CA ASP A 48 -17.57 -1.82 -14.45
C ASP A 48 -16.10 -1.87 -14.06
N GLY A 49 -15.76 -2.25 -12.82
CA GLY A 49 -14.40 -2.09 -12.32
C GLY A 49 -14.13 -2.53 -10.89
N VAL A 50 -13.02 -2.06 -10.34
CA VAL A 50 -12.58 -2.33 -8.97
C VAL A 50 -12.18 -1.03 -8.28
N VAL A 51 -12.55 -0.88 -7.01
CA VAL A 51 -12.06 0.17 -6.13
C VAL A 51 -11.13 -0.43 -5.08
N LEU A 52 -9.93 0.11 -4.98
CA LEU A 52 -8.95 -0.19 -3.95
C LEU A 52 -8.89 0.97 -2.97
N GLY A 53 -8.77 0.68 -1.69
CA GLY A 53 -8.64 1.67 -0.63
C GLY A 53 -7.55 1.29 0.37
N ALA A 54 -6.79 2.29 0.82
CA ALA A 54 -5.81 2.10 1.88
C ALA A 54 -5.64 3.36 2.73
N ASP A 55 -5.29 3.16 4.00
CA ASP A 55 -4.81 4.25 4.85
C ASP A 55 -3.33 4.58 4.53
N THR A 56 -2.84 5.73 5.01
CA THR A 56 -1.48 6.21 4.70
C THR A 56 -0.51 6.18 5.88
N ARG A 57 -0.92 5.70 7.06
CA ARG A 57 -0.05 5.61 8.23
C ARG A 57 0.85 4.38 8.15
N THR A 58 2.10 4.52 8.57
CA THR A 58 3.03 3.43 8.80
C THR A 58 3.67 3.64 10.16
N SER A 59 3.47 2.70 11.08
CA SER A 59 3.96 2.76 12.45
C SER A 59 5.02 1.68 12.73
N ALA A 60 5.93 1.99 13.64
CA ALA A 60 6.84 1.02 14.25
C ALA A 60 6.51 0.99 15.75
N GLY A 61 5.66 0.04 16.16
CA GLY A 61 5.06 0.05 17.49
C GLY A 61 4.18 1.28 17.68
N SER A 62 4.39 2.03 18.77
CA SER A 62 3.65 3.27 19.07
C SER A 62 4.12 4.47 18.26
N TYR A 63 5.29 4.41 17.62
CA TYR A 63 5.85 5.53 16.87
C TYR A 63 5.34 5.53 15.42
N VAL A 64 4.81 6.66 14.96
CA VAL A 64 4.39 6.82 13.56
C VAL A 64 5.57 7.24 12.71
N VAL A 65 6.10 6.29 11.93
CA VAL A 65 7.25 6.49 11.04
C VAL A 65 6.90 7.37 9.84
N ASN A 66 5.74 7.12 9.23
CA ASN A 66 5.27 7.88 8.08
C ASN A 66 3.74 8.07 8.14
N ARG A 67 3.25 9.27 7.87
CA ARG A 67 1.82 9.62 7.86
C ARG A 67 1.20 9.59 6.45
N ALA A 68 2.02 9.59 5.40
CA ALA A 68 1.61 9.74 4.00
C ALA A 68 2.14 8.59 3.12
N ALA A 69 2.35 7.41 3.70
CA ALA A 69 2.82 6.23 2.98
C ALA A 69 1.84 5.79 1.89
N ARG A 70 2.38 5.35 0.76
CA ARG A 70 1.60 4.83 -0.37
C ARG A 70 1.59 3.30 -0.33
N LYS A 71 0.45 2.72 0.06
CA LYS A 71 0.27 1.27 0.21
C LYS A 71 -0.31 0.58 -1.03
N ILE A 72 -0.87 1.37 -1.96
CA ILE A 72 -1.37 0.90 -3.25
C ILE A 72 -0.28 1.14 -4.31
N THR A 73 0.25 0.04 -4.85
CA THR A 73 1.31 0.05 -5.85
C THR A 73 0.75 -0.41 -7.19
N LYS A 74 1.02 0.35 -8.25
CA LYS A 74 0.71 -0.05 -9.63
C LYS A 74 1.65 -1.18 -10.07
N LEU A 75 1.08 -2.31 -10.49
CA LEU A 75 1.82 -3.45 -11.06
C LEU A 75 1.86 -3.39 -12.58
N ALA A 76 0.72 -3.09 -13.21
CA ALA A 76 0.56 -2.90 -14.64
C ALA A 76 -0.45 -1.78 -14.90
N ASP A 77 -0.79 -1.49 -16.16
CA ASP A 77 -1.68 -0.36 -16.49
C ASP A 77 -3.05 -0.40 -15.81
N ARG A 78 -3.59 -1.60 -15.60
CA ARG A 78 -4.93 -1.83 -15.04
C ARG A 78 -4.91 -2.78 -13.84
N ILE A 79 -3.74 -2.95 -13.22
CA ILE A 79 -3.54 -3.86 -12.09
C ILE A 79 -2.78 -3.13 -11.00
N CYS A 80 -3.36 -3.11 -9.81
CA CYS A 80 -2.74 -2.60 -8.61
C CYS A 80 -2.71 -3.67 -7.51
N VAL A 81 -1.77 -3.51 -6.59
CA VAL A 81 -1.67 -4.31 -5.38
C VAL A 81 -1.71 -3.41 -4.15
N CYS A 82 -2.56 -3.77 -3.19
CA CYS A 82 -2.53 -3.21 -1.85
C CYS A 82 -1.61 -4.04 -0.97
N ARG A 83 -0.76 -3.37 -0.21
CA ARG A 83 0.31 -3.99 0.57
C ARG A 83 0.07 -3.80 2.07
N SER A 84 0.14 -4.91 2.82
CA SER A 84 -0.01 -4.99 4.27
C SER A 84 1.05 -5.94 4.85
N GLY A 85 1.49 -5.68 6.09
CA GLY A 85 2.56 -6.45 6.75
C GLY A 85 3.89 -5.71 6.68
N SER A 86 4.99 -6.46 6.57
CA SER A 86 6.34 -5.91 6.46
C SER A 86 6.44 -5.01 5.20
N ALA A 87 6.82 -3.76 5.43
CA ALA A 87 6.96 -2.79 4.34
C ALA A 87 8.03 -3.23 3.33
N ALA A 88 9.15 -3.79 3.81
CA ALA A 88 10.27 -4.24 2.96
C ALA A 88 9.87 -5.44 2.09
N ASP A 89 9.23 -6.44 2.70
CA ASP A 89 8.83 -7.67 2.03
C ASP A 89 7.82 -7.37 0.91
N THR A 90 6.76 -6.63 1.26
CA THR A 90 5.70 -6.32 0.30
C THR A 90 6.16 -5.39 -0.82
N GLN A 91 7.09 -4.47 -0.56
CA GLN A 91 7.68 -3.62 -1.61
C GLN A 91 8.50 -4.47 -2.59
N THR A 92 9.34 -5.35 -2.06
CA THR A 92 10.19 -6.24 -2.86
C THR A 92 9.34 -7.15 -3.74
N LEU A 93 8.32 -7.79 -3.17
CA LEU A 93 7.38 -8.64 -3.92
C LEU A 93 6.68 -7.89 -5.05
N ALA A 94 6.19 -6.67 -4.78
CA ALA A 94 5.52 -5.86 -5.80
C ALA A 94 6.47 -5.47 -6.95
N GLN A 95 7.74 -5.15 -6.65
CA GLN A 95 8.74 -4.83 -7.66
C GLN A 95 9.10 -6.04 -8.52
N ILE A 96 9.32 -7.20 -7.91
CA ILE A 96 9.61 -8.45 -8.62
C ILE A 96 8.45 -8.81 -9.55
N VAL A 97 7.22 -8.77 -9.06
CA VAL A 97 6.05 -9.13 -9.87
C VAL A 97 5.79 -8.13 -10.99
N ARG A 98 5.99 -6.83 -10.74
CA ARG A 98 5.93 -5.82 -11.79
C ARG A 98 6.90 -6.13 -12.94
N LEU A 99 8.16 -6.44 -12.63
CA LEU A 99 9.15 -6.82 -13.65
C LEU A 99 8.72 -8.06 -14.43
N HIS A 100 8.22 -9.09 -13.74
CA HIS A 100 7.73 -10.31 -14.40
C HIS A 100 6.52 -10.05 -15.30
N LEU A 101 5.60 -9.17 -14.90
CA LEU A 101 4.46 -8.77 -15.72
C LEU A 101 4.89 -7.98 -16.94
N GLU A 102 5.85 -7.06 -16.81
CA GLU A 102 6.41 -6.32 -17.94
C GLU A 102 7.06 -7.29 -18.95
N LEU A 103 7.84 -8.27 -18.50
CA LEU A 103 8.40 -9.30 -19.39
C LEU A 103 7.32 -10.18 -20.03
N TYR A 104 6.36 -10.63 -19.24
CA TYR A 104 5.24 -11.45 -19.69
C TYR A 104 4.43 -10.76 -20.80
N THR A 105 4.10 -9.49 -20.62
CA THR A 105 3.34 -8.72 -21.63
C THR A 105 4.09 -8.55 -22.94
N GLN A 106 5.42 -8.46 -22.93
CA GLN A 106 6.23 -8.42 -24.15
C GLN A 106 6.30 -9.77 -24.88
N GLN A 107 6.22 -10.87 -24.14
CA GLN A 107 6.23 -12.23 -24.70
C GLN A 107 4.84 -12.67 -25.21
N LEU A 108 3.78 -11.97 -24.83
CA LEU A 108 2.43 -12.32 -25.23
C LEU A 108 2.22 -12.20 -26.75
N PRO A 109 1.54 -13.18 -27.38
CA PRO A 109 1.13 -13.07 -28.77
C PRO A 109 0.28 -11.81 -29.03
N PRO A 110 0.32 -11.25 -30.26
CA PRO A 110 -0.45 -10.04 -30.62
C PRO A 110 -1.97 -10.17 -30.38
N GLN A 111 -2.50 -11.39 -30.37
CA GLN A 111 -3.91 -11.72 -30.16
C GLN A 111 -4.43 -11.28 -28.78
N PHE A 112 -3.54 -11.16 -27.78
CA PHE A 112 -3.90 -10.74 -26.42
C PHE A 112 -3.66 -9.24 -26.18
N ASN A 113 -3.42 -8.46 -27.24
CA ASN A 113 -3.13 -7.03 -27.18
C ASN A 113 -1.99 -6.64 -26.20
N ARG A 114 -1.13 -7.61 -25.85
CA ARG A 114 -0.09 -7.48 -24.81
C ARG A 114 -0.62 -6.96 -23.47
N GLU A 115 -1.89 -7.23 -23.14
CA GLU A 115 -2.49 -6.82 -21.88
C GLU A 115 -2.11 -7.78 -20.74
N ALA A 116 -1.72 -7.24 -19.58
CA ALA A 116 -1.45 -8.04 -18.39
C ALA A 116 -2.76 -8.59 -17.81
N GLN A 117 -2.79 -9.87 -17.47
CA GLN A 117 -3.96 -10.51 -16.85
C GLN A 117 -3.89 -10.39 -15.33
N VAL A 118 -5.02 -10.05 -14.68
CA VAL A 118 -5.10 -9.89 -13.22
C VAL A 118 -4.77 -11.20 -12.52
N ARG A 119 -5.30 -12.31 -13.07
CA ARG A 119 -5.05 -13.66 -12.56
C ARG A 119 -3.56 -14.01 -12.52
N VAL A 120 -2.81 -13.67 -13.57
CA VAL A 120 -1.37 -13.96 -13.64
C VAL A 120 -0.61 -13.20 -12.55
N ALA A 121 -0.92 -11.91 -12.37
CA ALA A 121 -0.34 -11.10 -11.30
C ALA A 121 -0.60 -11.72 -9.91
N ALA A 122 -1.84 -12.15 -9.66
CA ALA A 122 -2.23 -12.77 -8.40
C ALA A 122 -1.52 -14.11 -8.16
N HIS A 123 -1.37 -14.97 -9.18
CA HIS A 123 -0.67 -16.25 -9.04
C HIS A 123 0.84 -16.10 -8.88
N LEU A 124 1.45 -15.07 -9.50
CA LEU A 124 2.86 -14.75 -9.28
C LEU A 124 3.11 -14.32 -7.83
N LEU A 125 2.28 -13.43 -7.30
CA LEU A 125 2.36 -13.01 -5.90
C LEU A 125 2.10 -14.19 -4.94
N GLN A 126 1.09 -15.02 -5.24
CA GLN A 126 0.81 -16.24 -4.49
C GLN A 126 2.03 -17.14 -4.41
N ARG A 127 2.65 -17.44 -5.55
CA ARG A 127 3.80 -18.36 -5.62
C ARG A 127 4.96 -17.84 -4.77
N LEU A 128 5.32 -16.57 -4.91
CA LEU A 128 6.39 -15.95 -4.13
C LEU A 128 6.06 -15.90 -2.63
N ALA A 129 4.82 -15.53 -2.29
CA ALA A 129 4.37 -15.47 -0.90
C ALA A 129 4.35 -16.86 -0.25
N TYR A 130 3.98 -17.91 -0.98
CA TYR A 130 3.97 -19.28 -0.49
C TYR A 130 5.38 -19.87 -0.35
N GLU A 131 6.23 -19.65 -1.35
CA GLU A 131 7.62 -20.15 -1.38
C GLU A 131 8.44 -19.59 -0.21
N TYR A 132 8.22 -18.33 0.14
CA TYR A 132 8.94 -17.66 1.22
C TYR A 132 8.06 -17.37 2.45
N LYS A 133 6.98 -18.14 2.67
CA LYS A 133 6.01 -17.90 3.74
C LYS A 133 6.61 -17.85 5.16
N ASP A 134 7.68 -18.59 5.39
CA ASP A 134 8.34 -18.68 6.70
C ASP A 134 9.35 -17.53 6.91
N MET A 135 9.63 -16.74 5.87
CA MET A 135 10.56 -15.60 5.90
C MET A 135 9.89 -14.26 5.62
N LEU A 136 8.71 -14.24 4.98
CA LEU A 136 8.00 -13.02 4.60
C LEU A 136 6.74 -12.83 5.42
N THR A 137 6.49 -11.59 5.83
CA THR A 137 5.21 -11.16 6.41
C THR A 137 4.49 -10.27 5.42
N ALA A 138 3.79 -10.88 4.45
CA ALA A 138 3.10 -10.18 3.37
C ALA A 138 1.62 -10.56 3.28
N GLY A 139 0.74 -9.59 3.56
CA GLY A 139 -0.67 -9.63 3.20
C GLY A 139 -0.91 -8.74 1.99
N LEU A 140 -1.45 -9.30 0.91
CA LEU A 140 -1.58 -8.64 -0.37
C LEU A 140 -3.01 -8.75 -0.87
N ILE A 141 -3.52 -7.68 -1.47
CA ILE A 141 -4.78 -7.70 -2.20
C ILE A 141 -4.51 -7.19 -3.60
N VAL A 142 -4.77 -8.01 -4.61
CA VAL A 142 -4.61 -7.66 -6.02
C VAL A 142 -5.97 -7.28 -6.56
N GLY A 143 -6.08 -6.08 -7.12
CA GLY A 143 -7.29 -5.64 -7.80
C GLY A 143 -6.95 -5.08 -9.17
N GLY A 144 -7.78 -5.39 -10.14
CA GLY A 144 -7.58 -4.91 -11.50
C GLY A 144 -8.72 -5.25 -12.43
N TRP A 145 -8.54 -4.84 -13.67
CA TRP A 145 -9.44 -5.12 -14.77
C TRP A 145 -8.64 -5.71 -15.93
N ASP A 146 -9.16 -6.75 -16.58
CA ASP A 146 -8.62 -7.28 -17.84
C ASP A 146 -9.74 -7.54 -18.85
N SER A 147 -9.39 -7.58 -20.14
CA SER A 147 -10.35 -7.81 -21.22
C SER A 147 -10.99 -9.20 -21.26
N GLN A 148 -10.42 -10.20 -20.56
CA GLN A 148 -10.90 -11.58 -20.62
C GLN A 148 -11.97 -11.90 -19.59
N ARG A 149 -11.83 -11.36 -18.38
CA ARG A 149 -12.67 -11.67 -17.21
C ARG A 149 -13.25 -10.42 -16.56
N GLY A 150 -12.84 -9.23 -17.00
CA GLY A 150 -13.33 -7.96 -16.46
C GLY A 150 -12.77 -7.67 -15.07
N PRO A 151 -13.57 -7.05 -14.19
CA PRO A 151 -13.12 -6.66 -12.84
C PRO A 151 -12.88 -7.87 -11.95
N GLN A 152 -11.69 -7.92 -11.33
CA GLN A 152 -11.28 -9.03 -10.49
C GLN A 152 -10.53 -8.53 -9.25
N VAL A 153 -10.83 -9.15 -8.12
CA VAL A 153 -10.10 -8.98 -6.86
C VAL A 153 -9.65 -10.35 -6.36
N TYR A 154 -8.37 -10.43 -5.98
CA TYR A 154 -7.74 -11.60 -5.39
C TYR A 154 -7.15 -11.25 -4.03
N SER A 155 -7.51 -12.04 -3.02
CA SER A 155 -6.92 -11.98 -1.70
C SER A 155 -5.75 -12.96 -1.61
N VAL A 156 -4.58 -12.47 -1.20
CA VAL A 156 -3.38 -13.26 -0.92
C VAL A 156 -2.95 -12.98 0.53
N PRO A 157 -3.50 -13.72 1.52
CA PRO A 157 -3.12 -13.56 2.92
C PRO A 157 -1.73 -14.14 3.18
N LEU A 158 -1.24 -13.96 4.41
CA LEU A 158 0.08 -14.39 4.89
C LEU A 158 0.40 -15.88 4.62
N GLY A 159 -0.62 -16.74 4.53
CA GLY A 159 -0.44 -18.17 4.22
C GLY A 159 -0.12 -18.47 2.74
N GLY A 160 -0.10 -17.46 1.86
CA GLY A 160 0.22 -17.65 0.44
C GLY A 160 -0.87 -18.37 -0.36
N CYS A 161 -2.12 -18.41 0.13
CA CYS A 161 -3.24 -18.83 -0.71
C CYS A 161 -3.67 -17.70 -1.66
N CYS A 162 -4.40 -18.02 -2.72
CA CYS A 162 -4.91 -17.03 -3.66
C CYS A 162 -6.40 -17.30 -3.89
N VAL A 163 -7.24 -16.41 -3.37
CA VAL A 163 -8.70 -16.60 -3.38
C VAL A 163 -9.35 -15.46 -4.15
N PRO A 164 -10.09 -15.74 -5.25
CA PRO A 164 -10.91 -14.73 -5.91
C PRO A 164 -12.10 -14.40 -5.01
N VAL A 165 -12.33 -13.11 -4.75
CA VAL A 165 -13.39 -12.62 -3.87
C VAL A 165 -14.00 -11.34 -4.43
N PRO A 166 -15.31 -11.09 -4.24
CA PRO A 166 -15.95 -9.86 -4.71
C PRO A 166 -15.47 -8.62 -3.96
N TYR A 167 -15.17 -8.77 -2.67
CA TYR A 167 -14.55 -7.76 -1.84
C TYR A 167 -13.69 -8.43 -0.78
N THR A 168 -12.75 -7.68 -0.22
CA THR A 168 -11.93 -8.15 0.92
C THR A 168 -11.29 -6.97 1.63
N ALA A 169 -11.02 -7.14 2.92
CA ALA A 169 -10.23 -6.23 3.73
C ALA A 169 -9.04 -6.98 4.33
N GLY A 170 -7.90 -6.30 4.44
CA GLY A 170 -6.66 -6.84 4.99
C GLY A 170 -5.95 -5.87 5.91
N GLY A 171 -4.97 -6.39 6.64
CA GLY A 171 -4.22 -5.67 7.68
C GLY A 171 -4.92 -5.69 9.03
N SER A 172 -4.37 -4.96 10.01
CA SER A 172 -4.92 -4.89 11.37
C SER A 172 -6.31 -4.26 11.43
N GLY A 173 -6.56 -3.28 10.56
CA GLY A 173 -7.82 -2.53 10.55
C GLY A 173 -8.99 -3.29 9.95
N SER A 174 -8.73 -4.39 9.22
CA SER A 174 -9.79 -5.18 8.57
C SER A 174 -10.78 -5.75 9.58
N MET A 175 -10.31 -6.16 10.76
CA MET A 175 -11.15 -6.73 11.83
C MET A 175 -12.31 -5.81 12.25
N PHE A 176 -12.16 -4.49 12.10
CA PHE A 176 -13.19 -3.53 12.49
C PHE A 176 -14.22 -3.25 11.38
N ILE A 177 -13.93 -3.64 10.14
CA ILE A 177 -14.70 -3.18 8.96
C ILE A 177 -15.24 -4.31 8.11
N THR A 178 -14.81 -5.57 8.31
CA THR A 178 -15.35 -6.72 7.57
C THR A 178 -16.88 -6.80 7.70
N ALA A 179 -17.42 -6.71 8.92
CA ALA A 179 -18.87 -6.74 9.14
C ALA A 179 -19.60 -5.57 8.44
N TYR A 180 -18.98 -4.39 8.39
CA TYR A 180 -19.53 -3.24 7.69
C TYR A 180 -19.59 -3.48 6.18
N LEU A 181 -18.54 -4.07 5.61
CA LEU A 181 -18.50 -4.47 4.19
C LEU A 181 -19.55 -5.55 3.90
N ASP A 182 -19.70 -6.55 4.77
CA ASP A 182 -20.69 -7.63 4.61
C ASP A 182 -22.13 -7.10 4.56
N GLU A 183 -22.45 -6.07 5.36
CA GLU A 183 -23.79 -5.47 5.40
C GLU A 183 -24.08 -4.57 4.20
N HIS A 184 -23.09 -3.79 3.74
CA HIS A 184 -23.32 -2.72 2.77
C HIS A 184 -22.94 -3.07 1.33
N TYR A 185 -22.15 -4.13 1.12
CA TYR A 185 -21.75 -4.57 -0.22
C TYR A 185 -22.93 -5.13 -1.02
N ARG A 186 -23.02 -4.76 -2.30
CA ARG A 186 -23.93 -5.37 -3.27
C ARG A 186 -23.18 -5.65 -4.59
N PRO A 187 -23.50 -6.74 -5.30
CA PRO A 187 -22.85 -7.05 -6.59
C PRO A 187 -23.02 -5.95 -7.65
N ASP A 188 -24.18 -5.29 -7.68
CA ASP A 188 -24.56 -4.32 -8.72
C ASP A 188 -24.38 -2.87 -8.26
N MET A 189 -23.28 -2.57 -7.55
CA MET A 189 -22.96 -1.21 -7.13
C MET A 189 -22.38 -0.39 -8.28
N THR A 190 -22.71 0.90 -8.29
CA THR A 190 -22.08 1.90 -9.16
C THR A 190 -20.69 2.31 -8.65
N LYS A 191 -19.88 2.91 -9.53
CA LYS A 191 -18.54 3.44 -9.19
C LYS A 191 -18.60 4.33 -7.94
N GLU A 192 -19.55 5.26 -7.89
CA GLU A 192 -19.70 6.25 -6.82
C GLU A 192 -20.13 5.60 -5.50
N GLU A 193 -21.07 4.66 -5.54
CA GLU A 193 -21.50 3.91 -4.36
C GLU A 193 -20.35 3.10 -3.77
N THR A 194 -19.58 2.40 -4.62
CA THR A 194 -18.45 1.59 -4.17
C THR A 194 -17.32 2.46 -3.62
N VAL A 195 -17.03 3.59 -4.27
CA VAL A 195 -16.07 4.58 -3.73
C VAL A 195 -16.50 5.07 -2.36
N ASN A 196 -17.77 5.39 -2.15
CA ASN A 196 -18.30 5.81 -0.86
C ASN A 196 -18.25 4.71 0.20
N LEU A 197 -18.56 3.46 -0.17
CA LEU A 197 -18.45 2.29 0.70
C LEU A 197 -17.02 2.10 1.20
N VAL A 198 -16.05 2.06 0.29
CA VAL A 198 -14.63 1.87 0.64
C VAL A 198 -14.12 3.06 1.46
N LYS A 199 -14.50 4.29 1.10
CA LYS A 199 -14.12 5.50 1.85
C LYS A 199 -14.65 5.47 3.30
N ARG A 200 -15.92 5.09 3.51
CA ARG A 200 -16.50 4.95 4.85
C ARG A 200 -15.88 3.80 5.63
N ALA A 201 -15.68 2.65 4.99
CA ALA A 201 -15.03 1.51 5.62
C ALA A 201 -13.63 1.88 6.14
N VAL A 202 -12.76 2.45 5.29
CA VAL A 202 -11.41 2.85 5.75
C VAL A 202 -11.48 3.93 6.83
N SER A 203 -12.45 4.84 6.78
CA SER A 203 -12.64 5.84 7.84
C SER A 203 -12.99 5.20 9.20
N HIS A 204 -13.89 4.20 9.21
CA HIS A 204 -14.22 3.45 10.43
C HIS A 204 -13.00 2.71 10.99
N ALA A 205 -12.18 2.11 10.13
CA ALA A 205 -10.94 1.48 10.56
C ALA A 205 -9.95 2.50 11.14
N ILE A 206 -9.75 3.65 10.48
CA ILE A 206 -8.87 4.73 10.97
C ILE A 206 -9.29 5.21 12.37
N HIS A 207 -10.59 5.24 12.65
CA HIS A 207 -11.10 5.68 13.95
C HIS A 207 -10.88 4.64 15.07
N ARG A 208 -10.87 3.34 14.76
CA ARG A 208 -10.84 2.26 15.75
C ARG A 208 -9.48 1.56 15.88
N ASP A 209 -8.74 1.43 14.78
CA ASP A 209 -7.42 0.81 14.75
C ASP A 209 -6.32 1.83 15.02
N GLY A 210 -5.65 1.73 16.17
CA GLY A 210 -4.56 2.63 16.55
C GLY A 210 -3.37 2.62 15.59
N SER A 211 -3.21 1.55 14.82
CA SER A 211 -2.12 1.43 13.85
C SER A 211 -2.47 2.01 12.47
N SER A 212 -3.75 2.21 12.18
CA SER A 212 -4.22 2.81 10.93
C SER A 212 -4.43 4.33 11.10
N GLY A 213 -4.29 5.10 10.03
CA GLY A 213 -4.58 6.53 10.08
C GLY A 213 -4.03 7.37 8.93
N GLY A 214 -4.04 8.69 9.13
CA GLY A 214 -3.60 9.64 8.13
C GLY A 214 -4.73 9.97 7.15
N MET A 215 -4.48 9.71 5.87
CA MET A 215 -5.39 9.99 4.77
C MET A 215 -5.94 8.68 4.21
N ILE A 216 -7.01 8.75 3.43
CA ILE A 216 -7.49 7.62 2.64
C ILE A 216 -7.02 7.81 1.20
N ARG A 217 -6.30 6.83 0.67
CA ARG A 217 -6.01 6.73 -0.76
C ARG A 217 -6.94 5.72 -1.39
N LEU A 218 -7.60 6.14 -2.46
CA LEU A 218 -8.49 5.32 -3.26
C LEU A 218 -7.90 5.22 -4.66
N VAL A 219 -7.93 4.03 -5.24
CA VAL A 219 -7.62 3.83 -6.65
C VAL A 219 -8.79 3.12 -7.29
N THR A 220 -9.42 3.78 -8.25
CA THR A 220 -10.50 3.22 -9.04
C THR A 220 -9.94 2.76 -10.37
N ILE A 221 -10.21 1.50 -10.72
CA ILE A 221 -9.77 0.88 -11.96
C ILE A 221 -11.02 0.52 -12.74
N SER A 222 -11.13 0.99 -13.98
CA SER A 222 -12.19 0.62 -14.92
C SER A 222 -11.60 0.11 -16.23
N LYS A 223 -12.46 -0.14 -17.22
CA LYS A 223 -12.04 -0.54 -18.55
C LYS A 223 -11.20 0.52 -19.27
N ASP A 224 -11.28 1.80 -18.97
CA ASP A 224 -10.56 2.80 -19.77
C ASP A 224 -9.58 3.63 -18.95
N GLU A 225 -9.84 3.77 -17.65
CA GLU A 225 -9.11 4.67 -16.77
C GLU A 225 -8.69 4.02 -15.46
N MET A 226 -7.59 4.55 -14.91
CA MET A 226 -7.17 4.31 -13.54
C MET A 226 -7.04 5.66 -12.85
N GLU A 227 -7.95 5.93 -11.92
CA GLU A 227 -8.01 7.19 -11.20
C GLU A 227 -7.56 7.02 -9.75
N GLU A 228 -6.67 7.90 -9.29
CA GLU A 228 -6.27 7.96 -7.89
C GLU A 228 -6.91 9.17 -7.20
N MET A 229 -7.56 8.92 -6.07
CA MET A 229 -8.15 9.94 -5.22
C MET A 229 -7.53 9.88 -3.83
N CYS A 230 -7.29 11.05 -3.22
CA CYS A 230 -6.81 11.15 -1.85
C CYS A 230 -7.82 11.98 -1.03
N VAL A 231 -8.28 11.41 0.08
CA VAL A 231 -9.13 12.10 1.05
C VAL A 231 -8.26 12.47 2.23
N GLU A 232 -8.11 13.78 2.44
CA GLU A 232 -7.37 14.33 3.56
C GLU A 232 -7.97 13.91 4.92
N GLY A 233 -7.13 13.76 5.94
CA GLY A 233 -7.53 13.30 7.28
C GLY A 233 -8.55 14.20 7.99
N ASN A 234 -8.59 15.48 7.63
CA ASN A 234 -9.57 16.48 8.11
C ASN A 234 -10.96 16.34 7.45
N ARG A 235 -11.08 15.58 6.36
CA ARG A 235 -12.30 15.40 5.55
C ARG A 235 -12.75 13.94 5.53
N LEU A 236 -12.34 13.16 6.53
CA LEU A 236 -12.76 11.78 6.67
C LEU A 236 -14.24 11.72 7.03
N PRO A 237 -15.05 10.90 6.35
CA PRO A 237 -16.46 10.76 6.66
C PRO A 237 -16.62 10.00 7.98
N GLY A 238 -17.39 10.50 8.93
CA GLY A 238 -17.68 9.78 10.17
C GLY A 238 -19.05 10.12 10.71
N ASP A 239 -19.86 9.11 11.02
CA ASP A 239 -21.17 9.30 11.64
C ASP A 239 -21.05 9.42 13.18
N TRP A 240 -19.84 9.70 13.67
CA TRP A 240 -19.45 9.63 15.09
C TRP A 240 -19.73 10.92 15.85
N GLY A 241 -20.84 11.64 15.57
CA GLY A 241 -21.31 12.82 16.33
C GLY A 241 -20.29 13.96 16.57
N GLY A 242 -19.11 13.87 15.95
CA GLY A 242 -17.90 14.64 16.23
C GLY A 242 -17.47 15.49 15.05
N ASP A 243 -18.34 15.65 14.05
CA ASP A 243 -18.14 16.54 12.92
C ASP A 243 -17.83 17.98 13.37
N ALA A 244 -18.28 18.37 14.58
CA ALA A 244 -17.91 19.63 15.21
C ALA A 244 -16.43 19.67 15.67
N HIS A 245 -15.86 18.57 16.17
CA HIS A 245 -14.49 18.54 16.70
C HIS A 245 -13.44 18.34 15.61
N ALA A 246 -13.71 17.49 14.60
CA ALA A 246 -12.83 17.32 13.45
C ALA A 246 -12.80 18.56 12.55
N ALA A 247 -13.96 19.21 12.33
CA ALA A 247 -14.02 20.50 11.65
C ALA A 247 -13.36 21.63 12.46
N ALA A 248 -13.51 21.64 13.79
CA ALA A 248 -12.82 22.60 14.66
C ALA A 248 -11.30 22.41 14.63
N ALA A 249 -10.79 21.18 14.72
CA ALA A 249 -9.36 20.90 14.63
C ALA A 249 -8.79 21.22 13.23
N ALA A 250 -9.57 20.99 12.17
CA ALA A 250 -9.21 21.36 10.81
C ALA A 250 -9.18 22.90 10.62
N ALA A 251 -10.13 23.62 11.21
CA ALA A 251 -10.17 25.08 11.22
C ALA A 251 -9.03 25.68 12.04
N GLU A 252 -8.69 25.08 13.19
CA GLU A 252 -7.57 25.49 14.04
C GLU A 252 -6.22 25.25 13.35
N ALA A 253 -6.04 24.10 12.69
CA ALA A 253 -4.85 23.84 11.87
C ALA A 253 -4.73 24.80 10.67
N ALA A 254 -5.84 25.13 10.01
CA ALA A 254 -5.87 26.12 8.93
C ALA A 254 -5.55 27.54 9.44
N ALA A 255 -5.99 27.89 10.65
CA ALA A 255 -5.67 29.17 11.29
C ALA A 255 -4.17 29.28 11.65
N ILE A 256 -3.55 28.20 12.12
CA ILE A 256 -2.11 28.15 12.41
C ILE A 256 -1.29 28.30 11.12
N VAL A 257 -1.68 27.63 10.03
CA VAL A 257 -1.03 27.76 8.72
C VAL A 257 -1.26 29.14 8.11
N GLY A 258 -2.43 29.75 8.34
CA GLY A 258 -2.74 31.13 7.96
C GLY A 258 -1.93 32.18 8.73
N ALA A 259 -1.67 31.95 10.02
CA ALA A 259 -0.84 32.82 10.85
C ALA A 259 0.65 32.77 10.47
N CYS A 260 1.13 31.66 9.90
CA CYS A 260 2.49 31.54 9.36
C CYS A 260 2.71 32.26 8.02
N LYS A 261 1.67 32.83 7.39
CA LYS A 261 1.83 33.78 6.27
C LYS A 261 1.90 35.20 6.82
N GLU A 262 3.03 35.59 7.39
CA GLU A 262 3.27 37.01 7.67
C GLU A 262 3.47 37.81 6.37
N PRO A 263 3.07 39.10 6.39
CA PRO A 263 3.02 39.94 5.21
C PRO A 263 4.42 40.32 4.74
N ALA A 264 4.66 40.14 3.44
CA ALA A 264 5.79 40.75 2.77
C ALA A 264 5.79 42.27 2.97
N THR A 265 7.01 42.83 3.09
CA THR A 265 7.39 44.25 3.02
C THR A 265 7.47 45.03 4.34
N LYS A 266 8.66 44.98 4.98
CA LYS A 266 9.22 46.17 5.64
C LYS A 266 10.64 46.40 5.12
N LYS A 267 10.75 47.45 4.29
CA LYS A 267 11.96 48.07 3.74
C LYS A 267 13.11 48.01 4.76
N ARG A 268 14.18 47.26 4.46
CA ARG A 268 15.46 47.41 5.17
C ARG A 268 15.98 48.81 4.86
N ARG A 269 15.98 49.70 5.84
CA ARG A 269 16.70 50.97 5.78
C ARG A 269 18.19 50.63 5.69
N GLY A 270 18.86 51.25 4.72
CA GLY A 270 20.29 51.08 4.48
C GLY A 270 21.11 51.50 5.70
N CYS A 271 22.12 50.70 6.02
CA CYS A 271 23.22 51.11 6.87
C CYS A 271 24.25 51.76 5.95
N SER A 272 24.32 53.08 5.96
CA SER A 272 25.44 53.82 5.37
C SER A 272 26.64 53.66 6.30
N SER A 273 27.68 52.99 5.81
CA SER A 273 29.02 53.10 6.38
C SER A 273 29.52 54.52 6.16
N SER A 274 29.81 55.22 7.26
CA SER A 274 30.56 56.47 7.26
C SER A 274 31.73 56.29 8.20
N ASP A 275 32.90 56.52 7.62
CA ASP A 275 34.21 56.60 8.24
C ASP A 275 34.29 57.63 9.38
N GLU A 276 35.44 57.58 10.06
CA GLU A 276 36.12 58.61 10.86
C GLU A 276 36.08 58.47 12.39
N GLY A 277 37.30 58.41 12.97
CA GLY A 277 37.60 58.67 14.39
C GLY A 277 38.57 57.68 15.02
#